data_AF-A0A5B7C457-F1
#
_entry.id   AF-A0A5B7C457-F1
#
_cell.length_a   1.000
_cell.length_b   1.000
_cell.length_c   1.000
_cell.angle_alpha   90.00
_cell.angle_beta   90.00
_cell.angle_gamma   90.00
#
_symmetry.space_group_name_H-M   'P 1'
#
loop_
_entity.id
_entity.type
_entity.pdbx_description
1 polymer ?
#
loop_
_entity_poly.entity_id
_entity_poly.type
_entity_poly.pdbx_seq_one_letter_code
_entity_poly.pdbx_strand_id
1 'polypeptide(L)'
;MEDAATAEISRVQNWQWLNYGVELDGDGVGVGVKVSLDLFGRVVEEEMARIEREVGREKFNKGMYKEACKIFAKQCTTPTLDDFLTLDAYNHIVIHHPKGSSSRL
;
A
#
# COMPACT_ATOMS: atom_id res chain seq x y z
N MET A 1 -8.26 -15.28 -6.20
CA MET A 1 -9.42 -14.46 -5.76
C MET A 1 -8.93 -13.87 -4.47
N GLU A 2 -8.60 -12.59 -4.49
CA GLU A 2 -7.99 -11.92 -3.34
C GLU A 2 -9.05 -11.16 -2.54
N ASP A 3 -8.84 -11.07 -1.24
CA ASP A 3 -9.63 -10.23 -0.34
C ASP A 3 -8.71 -9.27 0.44
N ALA A 4 -9.26 -8.59 1.44
CA ALA A 4 -8.50 -7.66 2.27
C ALA A 4 -7.35 -8.36 3.02
N ALA A 5 -7.48 -9.64 3.40
CA ALA A 5 -6.45 -10.34 4.15
C ALA A 5 -5.18 -10.53 3.31
N THR A 6 -5.30 -10.74 1.99
CA THR A 6 -4.14 -10.76 1.08
C THR A 6 -3.38 -9.43 1.12
N ALA A 7 -4.11 -8.30 1.09
CA ALA A 7 -3.49 -6.98 1.17
C ALA A 7 -2.86 -6.72 2.55
N GLU A 8 -3.50 -7.18 3.62
CA GLU A 8 -2.98 -7.08 4.99
C GLU A 8 -1.65 -7.83 5.14
N ILE A 9 -1.57 -9.11 4.77
CA ILE A 9 -0.31 -9.84 4.90
C ILE A 9 0.80 -9.23 4.04
N SER A 10 0.45 -8.73 2.84
CA SER A 10 1.39 -8.08 1.93
C SER A 10 1.99 -6.80 2.52
N ARG A 11 1.17 -5.91 3.10
CA ARG A 11 1.68 -4.66 3.71
C ARG A 11 2.44 -4.92 5.01
N VAL A 12 1.98 -5.86 5.83
CA VAL A 12 2.61 -6.20 7.11
C VAL A 12 3.99 -6.81 6.88
N GLN A 13 4.15 -7.67 5.86
CA GLN A 13 5.44 -8.26 5.52
C GLN A 13 6.47 -7.19 5.11
N ASN A 14 6.07 -6.26 4.24
CA ASN A 14 6.93 -5.15 3.80
C ASN A 14 7.29 -4.23 4.97
N TRP A 15 6.31 -3.91 5.83
CA TRP A 15 6.54 -3.13 7.03
C TRP A 15 7.55 -3.80 7.97
N GLN A 16 7.41 -5.11 8.22
CA GLN A 16 8.36 -5.86 9.05
C GLN A 16 9.76 -5.86 8.46
N TRP A 17 9.90 -6.08 7.15
CA TRP A 17 11.20 -6.07 6.49
C TRP A 17 11.90 -4.71 6.59
N LEU A 18 11.16 -3.62 6.40
CA LEU A 18 11.68 -2.26 6.57
C LEU A 18 12.04 -1.97 8.03
N ASN A 19 11.15 -2.30 8.97
CA ASN A 19 11.32 -2.00 10.40
C ASN A 19 12.50 -2.78 11.02
N TYR A 20 12.67 -4.04 10.64
CA TYR A 20 13.74 -4.89 11.15
C TYR A 20 14.99 -4.94 10.27
N GLY A 21 14.98 -4.26 9.12
CA GLY A 21 16.12 -4.18 8.20
C GLY A 21 16.55 -5.55 7.68
N VAL A 22 15.58 -6.37 7.26
CA VAL A 22 15.81 -7.74 6.77
C VAL A 22 16.72 -7.73 5.54
N GLU A 23 17.57 -8.74 5.43
CA GLU A 23 18.37 -9.02 4.23
C GLU A 23 17.64 -10.06 3.38
N LEU A 24 17.37 -9.71 2.13
CA LEU A 24 16.80 -10.62 1.14
C LEU A 24 17.92 -11.36 0.42
N ASP A 25 17.64 -12.57 -0.04
CA ASP A 25 18.53 -13.26 -0.98
C ASP A 25 18.62 -12.41 -2.25
N GLY A 26 19.82 -11.93 -2.56
CA GLY A 26 20.06 -11.17 -3.78
C GLY A 26 19.81 -12.00 -5.03
N ASP A 27 19.83 -11.35 -6.19
CA ASP A 27 19.55 -11.86 -7.53
C ASP A 27 20.63 -12.82 -8.08
N GLY A 28 21.17 -13.69 -7.22
CA GLY A 28 22.10 -14.78 -7.56
C GLY A 28 23.57 -14.48 -7.33
N VAL A 29 23.91 -13.27 -6.88
CA VAL A 29 25.24 -12.94 -6.35
C VAL A 29 25.14 -13.14 -4.84
N GLY A 30 26.02 -13.93 -4.22
CA GLY A 30 25.95 -14.35 -2.80
C GLY A 30 26.09 -13.24 -1.74
N VAL A 31 25.61 -12.03 -2.02
CA VAL A 31 25.51 -10.89 -1.13
C VAL A 31 24.02 -10.57 -0.97
N GLY A 32 23.51 -10.65 0.26
CA GLY A 32 22.13 -10.29 0.56
C GLY A 32 21.85 -8.81 0.30
N VAL A 33 20.62 -8.48 -0.08
CA VAL A 33 20.17 -7.11 -0.29
C VAL A 33 19.36 -6.67 0.92
N LYS A 34 19.88 -5.70 1.67
CA LYS A 34 19.15 -5.13 2.80
C LYS A 34 17.94 -4.33 2.33
N VAL A 35 16.76 -4.63 2.90
CA VAL A 35 15.55 -3.87 2.63
C VAL A 35 15.69 -2.45 3.18
N SER A 36 15.43 -1.47 2.33
CA SER A 36 15.52 -0.04 2.63
C SER A 36 14.36 0.71 1.98
N LEU A 37 14.11 1.95 2.42
CA LEU A 37 13.09 2.81 1.82
C LEU A 37 13.36 3.12 0.35
N ASP A 38 14.63 3.24 -0.05
CA ASP A 38 15.01 3.43 -1.46
C ASP A 38 14.64 2.22 -2.30
N LEU A 39 15.00 1.02 -1.85
CA LEU A 39 14.64 -0.22 -2.53
C LEU A 39 13.12 -0.39 -2.62
N PHE A 40 12.41 -0.18 -1.51
CA PHE A 40 10.94 -0.27 -1.49
C PHE A 40 10.30 0.73 -2.47
N GLY A 41 10.73 1.99 -2.46
CA GLY A 41 10.21 3.02 -3.36
C GLY A 41 10.43 2.66 -4.83
N ARG A 42 11.63 2.20 -5.19
CA ARG A 42 11.95 1.74 -6.55
C ARG A 42 11.07 0.58 -7.00
N VAL A 43 10.92 -0.45 -6.16
CA VAL A 43 10.07 -1.60 -6.47
C VAL A 43 8.61 -1.18 -6.64
N VAL A 44 8.09 -0.28 -5.79
CA VAL A 44 6.72 0.25 -5.93
C VAL A 44 6.54 0.97 -7.28
N GLU A 45 7.51 1.79 -7.70
CA GLU A 45 7.45 2.47 -9.00
C GLU A 45 7.47 1.49 -10.18
N GLU A 46 8.36 0.49 -10.14
CA GLU A 46 8.46 -0.56 -11.16
C GLU A 46 7.17 -1.37 -11.28
N GLU A 47 6.58 -1.75 -10.15
CA GLU A 47 5.33 -2.50 -10.09
C GLU A 47 4.13 -1.67 -10.56
N MET A 48 4.08 -0.38 -10.23
CA MET A 48 3.04 0.51 -10.75
C MET A 48 3.13 0.67 -12.27
N ALA A 49 4.34 0.78 -12.83
CA ALA A 49 4.56 0.80 -14.27
C ALA A 49 4.22 -0.54 -14.94
N ARG A 50 4.42 -1.67 -14.24
CA ARG A 50 3.97 -2.99 -14.70
C ARG A 50 2.44 -3.08 -14.73
N ILE A 51 1.77 -2.70 -13.64
CA ILE A 51 0.31 -2.69 -13.53
C ILE A 51 -0.31 -1.83 -14.63
N GLU A 52 0.20 -0.62 -14.88
CA GLU A 52 -0.31 0.24 -15.97
C GLU A 52 -0.25 -0.45 -17.34
N ARG A 53 0.83 -1.20 -17.62
CA ARG A 53 0.97 -1.97 -18.86
C ARG A 53 -0.01 -3.14 -18.94
N GLU A 54 -0.24 -3.84 -17.83
CA GLU A 54 -1.12 -5.01 -17.77
C GLU A 54 -2.61 -4.64 -17.88
N VAL A 55 -3.05 -3.61 -17.15
CA VAL A 55 -4.47 -3.21 -17.15
C VAL A 55 -4.80 -2.25 -18.29
N GLY A 56 -3.79 -1.60 -18.87
CA GLY A 56 -3.90 -0.60 -19.91
C GLY A 56 -4.14 0.82 -19.37
N ARG A 57 -3.52 1.80 -20.03
CA ARG A 57 -3.47 3.21 -19.61
C ARG A 57 -4.83 3.84 -19.33
N GLU A 58 -5.86 3.51 -20.11
CA GLU A 58 -7.21 4.07 -19.89
C GLU A 58 -7.82 3.59 -18.57
N LYS A 59 -7.76 2.28 -18.29
CA LYS A 59 -8.28 1.72 -17.03
C LYS A 59 -7.46 2.18 -15.84
N PHE A 60 -6.13 2.27 -16.02
CA PHE A 60 -5.24 2.77 -14.99
C PHE A 60 -5.58 4.22 -14.60
N ASN A 61 -5.79 5.10 -15.58
CA ASN A 61 -6.10 6.51 -15.33
C ASN A 61 -7.51 6.74 -14.79
N LYS A 62 -8.49 5.88 -15.13
CA LYS A 62 -9.86 5.97 -14.61
C LYS A 62 -10.01 5.32 -13.22
N GLY A 63 -9.15 4.37 -12.88
CA GLY A 63 -9.16 3.69 -11.59
C GLY A 63 -8.43 4.47 -10.50
N MET A 64 -8.52 3.96 -9.26
CA MET A 64 -7.88 4.55 -8.07
C MET A 64 -6.47 3.99 -7.82
N TYR A 65 -5.71 3.63 -8.87
CA TYR A 65 -4.42 2.95 -8.71
C TYR A 65 -3.39 3.82 -7.99
N LYS A 66 -3.35 5.13 -8.28
CA LYS A 66 -2.42 6.06 -7.65
C LYS A 66 -2.75 6.26 -6.17
N GLU A 67 -4.03 6.38 -5.83
CA GLU A 67 -4.53 6.48 -4.47
C GLU A 67 -4.24 5.19 -3.69
N ALA A 68 -4.51 4.02 -4.29
CA ALA A 68 -4.19 2.72 -3.69
C ALA A 68 -2.68 2.57 -3.41
N CYS A 69 -1.83 2.97 -4.35
CA CYS A 69 -0.38 2.99 -4.16
C CYS A 69 0.05 3.89 -3.00
N LYS A 70 -0.54 5.09 -2.88
CA LYS A 70 -0.25 6.00 -1.75
C LYS A 70 -0.63 5.39 -0.41
N ILE A 71 -1.81 4.79 -0.32
CA ILE A 71 -2.29 4.12 0.91
C ILE A 71 -1.37 2.94 1.25
N PHE A 72 -1.08 2.07 0.28
CA PHE A 72 -0.20 0.92 0.47
C PHE A 72 1.21 1.34 0.93
N ALA A 73 1.84 2.29 0.23
CA ALA A 73 3.18 2.76 0.57
C ALA A 73 3.23 3.38 1.97
N LYS A 74 2.22 4.17 2.36
CA LYS A 74 2.09 4.71 3.72
C LYS A 74 1.99 3.59 4.75
N GLN A 75 1.14 2.59 4.50
CA GLN A 75 0.93 1.46 5.41
C GLN A 75 2.20 0.60 5.59
N CYS A 76 3.06 0.50 4.57
CA CYS A 76 4.33 -0.22 4.64
C CYS A 76 5.45 0.59 5.35
N THR A 77 5.37 1.91 5.38
CA THR A 77 6.49 2.79 5.80
C THR A 77 6.22 3.59 7.08
N THR A 78 5.01 3.51 7.64
CA THR A 78 4.66 4.16 8.90
C THR A 78 5.55 3.68 10.06
N PRO A 79 5.95 4.55 11.01
CA PRO A 79 6.75 4.13 12.17
C PRO A 79 6.03 3.12 13.08
N THR A 80 4.70 3.11 13.07
CA THR A 80 3.88 2.19 13.85
C THR A 80 2.88 1.52 12.92
N LEU A 81 2.86 0.20 12.95
CA LEU A 81 1.95 -0.60 12.14
C LEU A 81 0.50 -0.41 12.62
N ASP A 82 -0.37 0.07 11.73
CA ASP A 82 -1.81 0.14 12.00
C ASP A 82 -2.41 -1.27 12.07
N ASP A 83 -3.45 -1.44 12.90
CA ASP A 83 -4.14 -2.73 13.07
C ASP A 83 -4.75 -3.22 11.75
N PHE A 84 -5.38 -2.32 10.98
CA PHE A 84 -6.06 -2.65 9.72
C PHE A 84 -5.88 -1.54 8.69
N LEU A 85 -5.49 -1.91 7.46
CA LEU A 85 -5.39 -0.97 6.34
C LEU A 85 -6.73 -0.35 5.98
N THR A 86 -7.82 -1.07 6.28
CA THR A 86 -9.19 -0.65 5.96
C THR A 86 -9.60 0.61 6.71
N LEU A 87 -9.06 0.87 7.90
CA LEU A 87 -9.36 2.10 8.65
C LEU A 87 -8.93 3.36 7.89
N ASP A 88 -7.73 3.33 7.28
CA ASP A 88 -7.24 4.42 6.45
C ASP A 88 -8.01 4.47 5.12
N ALA A 89 -8.17 3.32 4.46
CA ALA A 89 -8.84 3.23 3.16
C ALA A 89 -10.30 3.69 3.20
N TYR A 90 -11.02 3.46 4.31
CA TYR A 90 -12.42 3.88 4.46
C TYR A 90 -12.60 5.37 4.20
N ASN A 91 -11.65 6.23 4.62
CA ASN A 91 -11.70 7.68 4.41
C ASN A 91 -11.72 8.08 2.92
N HIS A 92 -11.33 7.18 2.01
CA HIS A 92 -11.25 7.43 0.58
C HIS A 92 -12.45 6.90 -0.22
N ILE A 93 -13.25 6.02 0.39
CA ILE A 93 -14.35 5.31 -0.32
C ILE A 93 -15.71 5.56 0.30
N VAL A 94 -15.79 6.01 1.55
CA VAL A 94 -17.06 6.37 2.18
C VAL A 94 -17.35 7.86 2.01
N ILE A 95 -18.56 8.19 1.56
CA ILE A 95 -19.07 9.56 1.60
C ILE A 95 -19.67 9.75 2.99
N HIS A 96 -19.04 10.59 3.82
CA HIS A 96 -19.63 11.00 5.08
C HIS A 96 -20.89 11.82 4.81
N HIS A 97 -22.06 11.24 5.09
CA HIS A 97 -23.30 12.00 5.22
C HIS A 97 -23.39 12.53 6.65
N PRO A 98 -23.11 13.82 6.91
CA PRO A 98 -23.30 14.37 8.24
C PRO A 98 -24.77 14.22 8.63
N LYS A 99 -25.05 13.61 9.79
CA LYS A 99 -26.39 13.65 10.37
C LYS A 99 -26.72 15.12 10.61
N GLY A 100 -27.78 15.61 9.96
CA GLY A 100 -28.25 16.98 10.12
C GLY A 100 -28.33 17.33 11.59
N SER A 101 -27.80 18.51 11.94
CA SER A 101 -27.98 19.16 13.24
C SER A 101 -29.42 18.93 13.71
N SER A 102 -29.60 18.06 14.71
CA SER A 102 -30.88 17.99 15.40
C SER A 102 -31.00 19.29 16.17
N SER A 103 -31.64 20.27 15.53
CA SER A 103 -32.12 21.47 16.20
C SER A 103 -33.08 20.99 17.27
N ARG A 104 -32.59 20.96 18.52
CA ARG A 104 -33.46 20.83 19.69
C ARG A 104 -34.32 22.08 19.73
N LEU A 105 -35.60 21.91 19.38
CA LEU A 105 -36.68 22.76 19.84
C LEU A 105 -36.78 22.67 21.36
#